data_AF-A0A821ZY66-F1
#
_entry.id   AF-A0A821ZY66-F1
#
_cell.length_a   1.000
_cell.length_b   1.000
_cell.length_c   1.000
_cell.angle_alpha   90.00
_cell.angle_beta   90.00
_cell.angle_gamma   90.00
#
_symmetry.space_group_name_H-M   'P 1'
#
loop_
_entity.id
_entity.type
_entity.pdbx_description
1 polymer ?
#
loop_
_entity_poly.entity_id
_entity_poly.type
_entity_poly.pdbx_seq_one_letter_code
_entity_poly.pdbx_strand_id
1 'polypeptide(L)'
;MNYNDKIVTKINGVNALEYMKLFAEQYSLMSKDKSAKLNSVFKEKFWLRNLADYPLPIINNITFTIFDNVESTLSFPYVVIVTKKFDNQTSLENDNHFTGPSSFDKSTVYKREKTLIIDLIGNHGGHSCLAYSLLNYLVPEYSNLSVLYELIDARITEPVKTFSMAFSFYPNSILVLRTGFSFTNMQWIEPYMNYTRGNSTDEYSMKWSINCDGQAFGGGKFWIKNVTNTKYFQSIYALTDGTCGSACSLFLSKLKFGSNFKKIFDIGGGYDDNDLFESSSYASGSAFSWNDITTYYNL
;
A
#
# COMPACT_ATOMS: atom_id res chain seq x y z
N MET A 1 37.79 1.87 -2.70
CA MET A 1 37.68 2.46 -4.05
C MET A 1 36.58 3.49 -4.03
N ASN A 2 36.82 4.67 -4.60
CA ASN A 2 35.76 5.65 -4.85
C ASN A 2 35.08 5.31 -6.19
N TYR A 3 33.76 5.23 -6.22
CA TYR A 3 32.97 4.88 -7.41
C TYR A 3 32.08 6.03 -7.91
N ASN A 4 32.14 7.21 -7.27
CA ASN A 4 31.16 8.28 -7.47
C ASN A 4 31.15 8.87 -8.89
N ASP A 5 32.25 8.76 -9.64
CA ASP A 5 32.40 9.37 -10.97
C ASP A 5 32.55 8.35 -12.10
N LYS A 6 32.26 7.08 -11.81
CA LYS A 6 32.47 6.01 -12.79
C LYS A 6 31.19 5.64 -13.53
N ILE A 7 31.32 5.29 -14.81
CA ILE A 7 30.17 4.98 -15.67
C ILE A 7 29.95 3.47 -15.71
N VAL A 8 28.77 3.01 -15.31
CA VAL A 8 28.36 1.62 -15.52
C VAL A 8 28.01 1.42 -16.99
N THR A 9 28.78 0.61 -17.70
CA THR A 9 28.57 0.33 -19.13
C THR A 9 27.82 -0.98 -19.36
N LYS A 10 27.99 -1.96 -18.48
CA LYS A 10 27.29 -3.26 -18.54
C LYS A 10 26.85 -3.74 -17.16
N ILE A 11 25.73 -4.46 -17.14
CA ILE A 11 25.20 -5.17 -15.98
C ILE A 11 25.01 -6.64 -16.41
N ASN A 12 25.69 -7.56 -15.74
CA ASN A 12 25.70 -8.99 -16.09
C ASN A 12 26.08 -9.25 -17.55
N GLY A 13 27.06 -8.49 -18.05
CA GLY A 13 27.52 -8.57 -19.44
C GLY A 13 26.60 -7.93 -20.48
N VAL A 14 25.38 -7.52 -20.10
CA VAL A 14 24.42 -6.81 -20.96
C VAL A 14 24.67 -5.32 -20.88
N ASN A 15 24.54 -4.58 -21.98
CA ASN A 15 24.60 -3.12 -21.96
C ASN A 15 23.67 -2.55 -20.87
N ALA A 16 24.16 -1.61 -20.06
CA ALA A 16 23.44 -1.14 -18.87
C ALA A 16 22.04 -0.60 -19.19
N LEU A 17 21.89 0.18 -20.27
CA LEU A 17 20.58 0.70 -20.70
C LEU A 17 19.65 -0.42 -21.15
N GLU A 18 20.17 -1.40 -21.88
CA GLU A 18 19.37 -2.53 -22.35
C GLU A 18 18.93 -3.43 -21.18
N TYR A 19 19.81 -3.66 -20.22
CA TYR A 19 19.46 -4.35 -18.98
C TYR A 19 18.33 -3.62 -18.22
N MET A 20 18.41 -2.28 -18.12
CA MET A 20 17.36 -1.46 -17.49
C MET A 20 16.02 -1.57 -18.22
N LYS A 21 16.01 -1.63 -19.56
CA LYS A 21 14.77 -1.85 -20.33
C LYS A 21 14.18 -3.22 -20.07
N LEU A 22 14.99 -4.27 -20.11
CA LEU A 22 14.54 -5.63 -19.82
C LEU A 22 13.94 -5.74 -18.42
N PHE A 23 14.63 -5.16 -17.43
CA PHE A 23 14.14 -5.05 -16.06
C PHE A 23 12.79 -4.30 -16.00
N ALA A 24 12.70 -3.14 -16.66
CA ALA A 24 11.47 -2.35 -16.67
C ALA A 24 10.30 -3.08 -17.35
N GLU A 25 10.54 -3.76 -18.47
CA GLU A 25 9.51 -4.52 -19.17
C GLU A 25 8.94 -5.63 -18.30
N GLN A 26 9.81 -6.30 -17.54
CA GLN A 26 9.48 -7.43 -16.70
C GLN A 26 8.80 -7.04 -15.38
N TYR A 27 9.23 -5.94 -14.74
CA TYR A 27 8.83 -5.63 -13.36
C TYR A 27 8.03 -4.33 -13.19
N SER A 28 8.01 -3.45 -14.19
CA SER A 28 7.12 -2.29 -14.14
C SER A 28 5.72 -2.68 -14.60
N LEU A 29 4.80 -2.77 -13.64
CA LEU A 29 3.37 -3.01 -13.87
C LEU A 29 2.60 -1.71 -14.17
N MET A 30 3.28 -0.56 -14.13
CA MET A 30 2.65 0.76 -14.12
C MET A 30 2.09 1.21 -15.48
N SER A 31 2.54 0.62 -16.59
CA SER A 31 2.10 1.02 -17.94
C SER A 31 2.26 -0.10 -18.96
N LYS A 32 1.49 -0.04 -20.04
CA LYS A 32 1.71 -0.88 -21.25
C LYS A 32 2.74 -0.27 -22.21
N ASP A 33 3.03 1.02 -22.06
CA ASP A 33 4.03 1.73 -22.86
C ASP A 33 5.45 1.47 -22.34
N LYS A 34 6.36 1.10 -23.24
CA LYS A 34 7.74 0.71 -22.89
C LYS A 34 8.54 1.87 -22.30
N SER A 35 8.34 3.07 -22.81
CA SER A 35 9.03 4.28 -22.35
C SER A 35 8.55 4.69 -20.96
N ALA A 36 7.24 4.62 -20.70
CA ALA A 36 6.66 4.86 -19.39
C ALA A 36 7.16 3.85 -18.34
N LYS A 37 7.27 2.56 -18.69
CA LYS A 37 7.87 1.54 -17.83
C LYS A 37 9.32 1.88 -17.48
N LEU A 38 10.13 2.21 -18.47
CA LEU A 38 11.53 2.57 -18.26
C LEU A 38 11.66 3.82 -17.37
N ASN A 39 10.86 4.86 -17.62
CA ASN A 39 10.84 6.07 -16.80
C ASN A 39 10.43 5.79 -15.35
N SER A 40 9.50 4.85 -15.11
CA SER A 40 9.14 4.46 -13.74
C SER A 40 10.31 3.84 -12.97
N VAL A 41 11.16 3.07 -13.66
CA VAL A 41 12.35 2.45 -13.08
C VAL A 41 13.45 3.47 -12.76
N PHE A 42 13.53 4.56 -13.53
CA PHE A 42 14.46 5.66 -13.29
C PHE A 42 13.99 6.65 -12.20
N LYS A 43 12.67 6.77 -11.98
CA LYS A 43 12.13 7.65 -10.93
C LYS A 43 12.50 7.16 -9.53
N GLU A 44 12.60 5.85 -9.35
CA GLU A 44 13.06 5.25 -8.10
C GLU A 44 14.58 5.04 -8.13
N LYS A 45 15.18 4.83 -6.94
CA LYS A 45 16.59 4.43 -6.84
C LYS A 45 16.76 3.04 -7.44
N PHE A 46 16.99 2.94 -8.76
CA PHE A 46 17.15 1.70 -9.54
C PHE A 46 18.03 0.64 -8.84
N TRP A 47 19.10 1.08 -8.19
CA TRP A 47 20.01 0.22 -7.43
C TRP A 47 19.36 -0.46 -6.23
N LEU A 48 18.40 0.19 -5.55
CA LEU A 48 17.67 -0.39 -4.43
C LEU A 48 16.80 -1.56 -4.89
N ARG A 49 16.00 -1.39 -5.96
CA ARG A 49 15.21 -2.50 -6.53
C ARG A 49 16.07 -3.63 -7.07
N ASN A 50 17.19 -3.30 -7.73
CA ASN A 50 18.10 -4.32 -8.24
C ASN A 50 18.79 -5.11 -7.13
N LEU A 51 18.92 -4.57 -5.92
CA LEU A 51 19.55 -5.27 -4.80
C LEU A 51 18.52 -5.92 -3.86
N ALA A 52 17.32 -5.35 -3.75
CA ALA A 52 16.33 -5.74 -2.74
C ALA A 52 15.32 -6.79 -3.22
N ASP A 53 14.75 -6.65 -4.43
CA ASP A 53 13.45 -7.28 -4.68
C ASP A 53 13.41 -8.33 -5.81
N TYR A 54 14.26 -8.25 -6.84
CA TYR A 54 14.09 -9.10 -8.03
C TYR A 54 15.39 -9.45 -8.79
N PRO A 55 16.20 -10.44 -8.35
CA PRO A 55 17.25 -11.00 -9.20
C PRO A 55 16.62 -11.87 -10.31
N LEU A 56 16.73 -11.48 -11.58
CA LEU A 56 16.60 -12.43 -12.69
C LEU A 56 17.74 -12.35 -13.72
N PRO A 57 18.31 -13.53 -14.14
CA PRO A 57 18.08 -14.85 -13.52
C PRO A 57 18.45 -14.84 -12.04
N ILE A 58 17.98 -15.84 -11.27
CA ILE A 58 18.44 -16.00 -9.87
C ILE A 58 19.95 -16.24 -9.96
N ILE A 59 20.70 -15.18 -9.74
CA ILE A 59 22.15 -15.16 -9.83
C ILE A 59 22.67 -14.80 -8.45
N ASN A 60 23.70 -15.53 -8.02
CA ASN A 60 24.28 -15.30 -6.71
C ASN A 60 24.97 -13.94 -6.62
N ASN A 61 25.40 -13.40 -7.77
CA ASN A 61 26.13 -12.15 -7.88
C ASN A 61 25.57 -11.28 -9.01
N ILE A 62 25.57 -9.96 -8.81
CA ILE A 62 25.42 -8.97 -9.89
C ILE A 62 26.82 -8.46 -10.27
N THR A 63 27.11 -8.45 -11.57
CA THR A 63 28.36 -7.90 -12.09
C THR A 63 28.12 -6.58 -12.77
N PHE A 64 28.87 -5.56 -12.39
CA PHE A 64 28.90 -4.26 -13.04
C PHE A 64 30.23 -4.11 -13.76
N THR A 65 30.18 -3.90 -15.08
CA THR A 65 31.33 -3.40 -15.82
C THR A 65 31.29 -1.89 -15.75
N ILE A 66 32.35 -1.31 -15.20
CA ILE A 66 32.51 0.10 -14.97
C ILE A 66 33.67 0.61 -15.82
N PHE A 67 33.45 1.72 -16.51
CA PHE A 67 34.48 2.43 -17.26
C PHE A 67 35.04 3.60 -16.43
N ASP A 68 36.35 3.57 -16.24
CA ASP A 68 37.15 4.62 -15.60
C ASP A 68 38.53 4.65 -16.26
N ASN A 69 38.57 5.11 -17.52
CA ASN A 69 39.69 5.02 -18.49
C ASN A 69 40.08 3.59 -18.90
N VAL A 70 39.83 2.60 -18.05
CA VAL A 70 39.97 1.16 -18.30
C VAL A 70 38.68 0.49 -17.85
N GLU A 71 38.21 -0.50 -18.61
CA GLU A 71 37.08 -1.33 -18.16
C GLU A 71 37.50 -2.20 -16.97
N SER A 72 36.74 -2.12 -15.89
CA SER A 72 36.88 -2.98 -14.72
C SER A 72 35.55 -3.65 -14.42
N THR A 73 35.57 -4.91 -14.00
CA THR A 73 34.35 -5.63 -13.62
C THR A 73 34.34 -5.82 -12.11
N LEU A 74 33.26 -5.39 -11.48
CA LEU A 74 33.00 -5.59 -10.06
C LEU A 74 31.87 -6.60 -9.93
N SER A 75 32.05 -7.60 -9.08
CA SER A 75 31.02 -8.57 -8.75
C SER A 75 30.59 -8.35 -7.31
N PHE A 76 29.30 -8.05 -7.11
CA PHE A 76 28.73 -7.96 -5.78
C PHE A 76 27.86 -9.19 -5.55
N PRO A 77 27.98 -9.88 -4.40
CA PRO A 77 26.96 -10.85 -4.03
C PRO A 77 25.63 -10.11 -3.90
N TYR A 78 24.54 -10.73 -4.36
CA TYR A 78 23.21 -10.20 -4.07
C TYR A 78 23.02 -10.15 -2.56
N VAL A 79 22.93 -8.94 -2.00
CA VAL A 79 22.59 -8.74 -0.60
C VAL A 79 21.09 -8.82 -0.53
N VAL A 80 20.57 -10.02 -0.34
CA VAL A 80 19.14 -10.16 -0.06
C VAL A 80 18.86 -9.48 1.28
N ILE A 81 18.02 -8.46 1.23
CA ILE A 81 17.51 -7.83 2.44
C ILE A 81 16.49 -8.79 3.03
N VAL A 82 16.95 -9.59 3.98
CA VAL A 82 16.10 -10.52 4.72
C VAL A 82 15.18 -9.71 5.65
N THR A 83 13.96 -9.44 5.19
CA THR A 83 12.90 -8.81 6.00
C THR A 83 12.25 -9.80 6.98
N LYS A 84 12.54 -11.10 6.85
CA LYS A 84 11.98 -12.20 7.63
C LYS A 84 13.00 -12.73 8.64
N LYS A 85 12.68 -12.68 9.94
CA LYS A 85 13.58 -13.25 10.96
C LYS A 85 13.53 -14.78 10.86
N PHE A 86 14.70 -15.40 10.70
CA PHE A 86 14.89 -16.84 10.80
C PHE A 86 15.30 -17.20 12.23
N ASP A 87 14.67 -18.22 12.79
CA ASP A 87 14.91 -18.62 14.19
C ASP A 87 16.28 -19.30 14.35
N ASN A 88 16.81 -19.87 13.27
CA ASN A 88 18.15 -20.44 13.20
C ASN A 88 18.63 -20.54 11.74
N GLN A 89 19.91 -20.84 11.57
CA GLN A 89 20.54 -21.01 10.27
C GLN A 89 19.86 -22.09 9.41
N THR A 90 19.43 -23.21 10.01
CA THR A 90 18.72 -24.28 9.31
C THR A 90 17.38 -23.81 8.72
N SER A 91 16.68 -22.86 9.36
CA SER A 91 15.46 -22.27 8.82
C SER A 91 15.70 -21.28 7.68
N LEU A 92 16.89 -20.65 7.63
CA LEU A 92 17.33 -19.82 6.51
C LEU A 92 17.78 -20.70 5.33
N GLU A 93 18.52 -21.78 5.61
CA GLU A 93 19.03 -22.73 4.61
C GLU A 93 17.92 -23.62 4.02
N ASN A 94 16.87 -23.93 4.81
CA ASN A 94 15.68 -24.66 4.34
C ASN A 94 14.67 -23.75 3.63
N ASP A 95 14.81 -22.43 3.70
CA ASP A 95 14.09 -21.52 2.81
C ASP A 95 14.81 -21.62 1.46
N ASN A 96 14.12 -22.12 0.42
CA ASN A 96 14.68 -22.61 -0.85
C ASN A 96 15.42 -21.55 -1.71
N HIS A 97 15.75 -20.39 -1.13
CA HIS A 97 16.34 -19.23 -1.79
C HIS A 97 17.74 -18.85 -1.28
N PHE A 98 18.30 -19.49 -0.24
CA PHE A 98 19.62 -19.13 0.30
C PHE A 98 20.54 -20.33 0.53
N THR A 99 21.49 -20.52 -0.38
CA THR A 99 22.67 -21.36 -0.13
C THR A 99 23.91 -20.45 -0.05
N GLY A 100 24.26 -20.03 1.15
CA GLY A 100 25.42 -19.16 1.43
C GLY A 100 26.15 -19.56 2.73
N PRO A 101 27.45 -19.24 2.88
CA PRO A 101 28.33 -19.93 3.80
C PRO A 101 28.10 -19.61 5.28
N SER A 102 28.31 -20.66 6.07
CA SER A 102 27.92 -20.87 7.46
C SER A 102 28.93 -20.38 8.50
N SER A 103 28.78 -19.16 9.04
CA SER A 103 29.33 -18.83 10.37
C SER A 103 28.85 -17.47 10.90
N PHE A 104 27.88 -17.48 11.83
CA PHE A 104 27.59 -16.32 12.71
C PHE A 104 27.30 -16.78 14.15
N ASP A 105 27.72 -15.95 15.10
CA ASP A 105 27.73 -16.19 16.56
C ASP A 105 26.32 -16.20 17.20
N LYS A 106 26.12 -17.06 18.21
CA LYS A 106 24.83 -17.61 18.68
C LYS A 106 24.27 -17.02 19.99
N SER A 107 24.88 -15.99 20.58
CA SER A 107 24.68 -15.71 22.02
C SER A 107 23.74 -14.57 22.43
N THR A 108 22.86 -14.05 21.55
CA THR A 108 21.87 -13.03 21.98
C THR A 108 20.50 -13.21 21.30
N VAL A 109 19.60 -13.94 21.96
CA VAL A 109 18.19 -14.01 21.54
C VAL A 109 17.48 -12.74 21.99
N TYR A 110 17.65 -11.67 21.22
CA TYR A 110 16.82 -10.48 21.35
C TYR A 110 15.37 -10.87 21.10
N LYS A 111 14.52 -10.68 22.11
CA LYS A 111 13.05 -10.70 22.00
C LYS A 111 12.64 -9.47 21.20
N ARG A 112 12.91 -9.50 19.89
CA ARG A 112 12.63 -8.38 18.98
C ARG A 112 11.13 -8.22 18.91
N GLU A 113 10.68 -6.99 19.13
CA GLU A 113 9.31 -6.62 18.81
C GLU A 113 9.05 -6.92 17.33
N LYS A 114 7.87 -7.46 17.05
CA LYS A 114 7.48 -7.76 15.67
C LYS A 114 7.04 -6.46 15.02
N THR A 115 7.97 -5.84 14.30
CA THR A 115 7.75 -4.59 13.57
C THR A 115 7.42 -4.88 12.10
N LEU A 116 6.39 -4.21 11.58
CA LEU A 116 6.05 -4.17 10.16
C LEU A 116 6.30 -2.76 9.62
N ILE A 117 6.96 -2.67 8.46
CA ILE A 117 7.04 -1.45 7.67
C ILE A 117 6.29 -1.72 6.38
N ILE A 118 5.30 -0.90 6.05
CA ILE A 118 4.49 -1.02 4.85
C ILE A 118 4.89 0.08 3.89
N ASP A 119 5.43 -0.30 2.74
CA ASP A 119 5.74 0.64 1.66
C ASP A 119 4.52 0.84 0.76
N LEU A 120 4.03 2.08 0.71
CA LEU A 120 2.89 2.54 -0.08
C LEU A 120 3.30 3.58 -1.13
N ILE A 121 4.60 3.79 -1.35
CA ILE A 121 5.11 4.70 -2.39
C ILE A 121 4.57 4.28 -3.76
N GLY A 122 4.06 5.25 -4.53
CA GLY A 122 3.50 5.01 -5.87
C GLY A 122 2.19 4.21 -5.88
N ASN A 123 1.57 3.93 -4.73
CA ASN A 123 0.35 3.14 -4.67
C ASN A 123 -0.90 4.00 -4.88
N HIS A 124 -1.41 4.04 -6.11
CA HIS A 124 -2.58 4.87 -6.44
C HIS A 124 -3.95 4.34 -5.93
N GLY A 125 -3.97 3.22 -5.18
CA GLY A 125 -5.18 2.63 -4.62
C GLY A 125 -5.56 1.30 -5.25
N GLY A 126 -6.87 1.02 -5.35
CA GLY A 126 -7.38 -0.27 -5.82
C GLY A 126 -8.72 -0.62 -5.21
N HIS A 127 -8.86 -1.89 -4.81
CA HIS A 127 -10.13 -2.41 -4.30
C HIS A 127 -10.31 -2.11 -2.79
N SER A 128 -11.34 -1.36 -2.43
CA SER A 128 -11.62 -0.98 -1.03
C SER A 128 -11.76 -2.18 -0.09
N CYS A 129 -12.41 -3.25 -0.53
CA CYS A 129 -12.53 -4.47 0.28
C CYS A 129 -11.21 -5.19 0.57
N LEU A 130 -10.22 -5.08 -0.31
CA LEU A 130 -8.88 -5.59 -0.02
C LEU A 130 -8.20 -4.75 1.06
N ALA A 131 -8.34 -3.42 0.98
CA ALA A 131 -7.86 -2.51 2.01
C ALA A 131 -8.50 -2.81 3.38
N TYR A 132 -9.83 -2.98 3.44
CA TYR A 132 -10.53 -3.38 4.67
C TYR A 132 -10.08 -4.75 5.18
N SER A 133 -9.91 -5.76 4.32
CA SER A 133 -9.42 -7.05 4.79
C SER A 133 -8.01 -6.97 5.35
N LEU A 134 -7.13 -6.18 4.74
CA LEU A 134 -5.77 -6.02 5.24
C LEU A 134 -5.76 -5.27 6.57
N LEU A 135 -6.62 -4.26 6.73
CA LEU A 135 -6.83 -3.58 8.01
C LEU A 135 -7.33 -4.51 9.11
N ASN A 136 -8.35 -5.33 8.83
CA ASN A 136 -8.85 -6.33 9.77
C ASN A 136 -7.76 -7.31 10.20
N TYR A 137 -6.88 -7.70 9.26
CA TYR A 137 -5.76 -8.58 9.54
C TYR A 137 -4.68 -7.91 10.41
N LEU A 138 -4.35 -6.65 10.14
CA LEU A 138 -3.23 -5.95 10.79
C LEU A 138 -3.61 -5.32 12.14
N VAL A 139 -4.87 -4.95 12.32
CA VAL A 139 -5.36 -4.16 13.47
C VAL A 139 -6.49 -4.94 14.16
N PRO A 140 -6.23 -5.58 15.31
CA PRO A 140 -7.21 -6.47 15.96
C PRO A 140 -8.53 -5.79 16.34
N GLU A 141 -8.51 -4.49 16.60
CA GLU A 141 -9.70 -3.69 16.88
C GLU A 141 -10.71 -3.71 15.73
N TYR A 142 -10.25 -3.95 14.50
CA TYR A 142 -11.07 -3.98 13.29
C TYR A 142 -11.72 -5.34 13.01
N SER A 143 -11.57 -6.31 13.92
CA SER A 143 -12.42 -7.51 13.95
C SER A 143 -13.91 -7.17 14.12
N ASN A 144 -14.23 -6.02 14.73
CA ASN A 144 -15.55 -5.44 14.68
C ASN A 144 -15.70 -4.57 13.43
N LEU A 145 -16.43 -5.08 12.43
CA LEU A 145 -16.63 -4.40 11.14
C LEU A 145 -17.30 -3.04 11.26
N SER A 146 -18.09 -2.78 12.31
CA SER A 146 -18.70 -1.46 12.53
C SER A 146 -17.67 -0.36 12.83
N VAL A 147 -16.47 -0.74 13.32
CA VAL A 147 -15.34 0.17 13.57
C VAL A 147 -14.51 0.35 12.30
N LEU A 148 -14.38 -0.72 11.52
CA LEU A 148 -13.58 -0.76 10.30
C LEU A 148 -14.25 -0.01 9.15
N TYR A 149 -15.53 -0.27 8.91
CA TYR A 149 -16.28 0.33 7.83
C TYR A 149 -16.57 1.81 8.11
N GLU A 150 -16.57 2.62 7.05
CA GLU A 150 -16.87 4.04 7.13
C GLU A 150 -18.28 4.33 6.63
N LEU A 151 -18.92 5.31 7.28
CA LEU A 151 -20.14 5.89 6.75
C LEU A 151 -19.78 6.84 5.63
N ILE A 152 -20.19 6.48 4.43
CA ILE A 152 -20.04 7.27 3.22
C ILE A 152 -21.43 7.80 2.84
N ASP A 153 -21.50 9.03 2.38
CA ASP A 153 -22.61 9.53 1.60
C ASP A 153 -22.07 10.22 0.35
N ALA A 154 -22.90 10.28 -0.69
CA ALA A 154 -22.56 10.91 -1.95
C ALA A 154 -23.50 12.07 -2.21
N ARG A 155 -22.96 13.23 -2.59
CA ARG A 155 -23.78 14.32 -3.13
C ARG A 155 -24.48 13.82 -4.38
N ILE A 156 -25.79 14.01 -4.45
CA ILE A 156 -26.59 13.54 -5.58
C ILE A 156 -26.23 14.37 -6.81
N THR A 157 -25.67 13.68 -7.79
CA THR A 157 -25.28 14.22 -9.10
C THR A 157 -25.59 13.16 -10.16
N GLU A 158 -25.69 13.57 -11.42
CA GLU A 158 -25.97 12.63 -12.51
C GLU A 158 -24.93 11.48 -12.61
N PRO A 159 -23.61 11.72 -12.42
CA PRO A 159 -22.64 10.63 -12.35
C PRO A 159 -22.88 9.66 -11.19
N VAL A 160 -23.28 10.15 -10.01
CA VAL A 160 -23.60 9.28 -8.86
C VAL A 160 -24.83 8.42 -9.13
N LYS A 161 -25.86 9.00 -9.77
CA LYS A 161 -27.06 8.26 -10.21
C LYS A 161 -26.70 7.20 -11.26
N THR A 162 -25.84 7.55 -12.22
CA THR A 162 -25.38 6.60 -13.24
C THR A 162 -24.57 5.46 -12.62
N PHE A 163 -23.66 5.79 -11.71
CA PHE A 163 -22.84 4.81 -11.00
C PHE A 163 -23.70 3.90 -10.12
N SER A 164 -24.71 4.43 -9.44
CA SER A 164 -25.57 3.65 -8.55
C SER A 164 -26.45 2.63 -9.27
N MET A 165 -26.82 2.89 -10.53
CA MET A 165 -27.49 1.90 -11.36
C MET A 165 -26.65 0.63 -11.53
N ALA A 166 -25.31 0.73 -11.59
CA ALA A 166 -24.45 -0.45 -11.64
C ALA A 166 -24.54 -1.30 -10.36
N PHE A 167 -24.78 -0.67 -9.21
CA PHE A 167 -24.95 -1.34 -7.92
C PHE A 167 -26.33 -1.99 -7.76
N SER A 168 -27.32 -1.58 -8.55
CA SER A 168 -28.64 -2.23 -8.56
C SER A 168 -28.56 -3.69 -9.02
N PHE A 169 -27.56 -4.05 -9.83
CA PHE A 169 -27.29 -5.44 -10.26
C PHE A 169 -26.66 -6.30 -9.16
N TYR A 170 -26.26 -5.69 -8.05
CA TYR A 170 -25.54 -6.32 -6.96
C TYR A 170 -26.29 -6.11 -5.65
N PRO A 171 -27.43 -6.81 -5.45
CA PRO A 171 -28.18 -6.71 -4.21
C PRO A 171 -27.28 -7.10 -3.02
N ASN A 172 -27.46 -6.41 -1.90
CA ASN A 172 -26.68 -6.59 -0.67
C ASN A 172 -25.22 -6.16 -0.74
N SER A 173 -24.80 -5.43 -1.78
CA SER A 173 -23.46 -4.86 -1.89
C SER A 173 -23.23 -3.63 -1.01
N ILE A 174 -24.30 -3.06 -0.46
CA ILE A 174 -24.29 -1.83 0.33
C ILE A 174 -24.99 -2.08 1.67
N LEU A 175 -24.42 -1.58 2.76
CA LEU A 175 -24.91 -1.74 4.14
C LEU A 175 -25.41 -0.43 4.72
N VAL A 176 -26.47 -0.52 5.52
CA VAL A 176 -26.79 0.46 6.57
C VAL A 176 -25.90 0.14 7.77
N LEU A 177 -24.84 0.92 7.97
CA LEU A 177 -23.82 0.58 8.97
C LEU A 177 -24.33 0.52 10.42
N ARG A 178 -25.36 1.31 10.76
CA ARG A 178 -25.96 1.29 12.12
C ARG A 178 -26.68 -0.01 12.45
N THR A 179 -27.24 -0.68 11.44
CA THR A 179 -28.07 -1.87 11.65
C THR A 179 -27.44 -3.12 11.06
N GLY A 180 -26.39 -2.97 10.24
CA GLY A 180 -25.79 -4.06 9.46
C GLY A 180 -26.69 -4.58 8.34
N PHE A 181 -27.88 -3.99 8.14
CA PHE A 181 -28.80 -4.45 7.10
C PHE A 181 -28.27 -4.07 5.73
N SER A 182 -28.32 -5.06 4.83
CA SER A 182 -28.00 -4.88 3.43
C SER A 182 -29.16 -4.22 2.69
N PHE A 183 -28.86 -3.25 1.83
CA PHE A 183 -29.84 -2.74 0.88
C PHE A 183 -30.04 -3.76 -0.23
N THR A 184 -31.30 -4.06 -0.54
CA THR A 184 -31.68 -5.02 -1.58
C THR A 184 -31.82 -4.36 -2.95
N ASN A 185 -31.81 -3.03 -3.01
CA ASN A 185 -32.01 -2.21 -4.22
C ASN A 185 -31.29 -0.84 -4.06
N MET A 186 -31.66 0.15 -4.87
CA MET A 186 -31.10 1.52 -4.82
C MET A 186 -31.59 2.38 -3.64
N GLN A 187 -32.22 1.80 -2.61
CA GLN A 187 -32.67 2.53 -1.41
C GLN A 187 -31.55 3.24 -0.63
N TRP A 188 -30.29 2.90 -0.87
CA TRP A 188 -29.16 3.64 -0.30
C TRP A 188 -28.98 5.02 -0.94
N ILE A 189 -29.50 5.21 -2.16
CA ILE A 189 -29.56 6.51 -2.86
C ILE A 189 -30.85 7.23 -2.52
N GLU A 190 -32.00 6.54 -2.54
CA GLU A 190 -33.32 7.15 -2.36
C GLU A 190 -34.05 6.61 -1.11
N PRO A 191 -34.57 7.47 -0.22
CA PRO A 191 -34.77 8.91 -0.41
C PRO A 191 -33.50 9.75 -0.24
N TYR A 192 -33.44 10.89 -0.95
CA TYR A 192 -32.37 11.87 -0.78
C TYR A 192 -32.47 12.56 0.60
N MET A 193 -31.32 12.86 1.19
CA MET A 193 -31.18 13.58 2.45
C MET A 193 -30.58 14.95 2.18
N ASN A 194 -31.17 16.01 2.73
CA ASN A 194 -30.60 17.36 2.64
C ASN A 194 -29.56 17.55 3.75
N TYR A 195 -28.32 17.84 3.37
CA TYR A 195 -27.25 18.20 4.31
C TYR A 195 -26.69 19.57 3.98
N THR A 196 -26.42 20.36 5.03
CA THR A 196 -25.71 21.63 4.92
C THR A 196 -24.24 21.42 5.23
N ARG A 197 -23.35 21.63 4.24
CA ARG A 197 -21.88 21.53 4.36
C ARG A 197 -21.25 22.78 3.75
N GLY A 198 -20.35 23.44 4.49
CA GLY A 198 -19.68 24.66 4.01
C GLY A 198 -20.67 25.76 3.59
N ASN A 199 -21.74 25.97 4.36
CA ASN A 199 -22.83 26.92 4.09
C ASN A 199 -23.66 26.65 2.81
N SER A 200 -23.47 25.52 2.12
CA SER A 200 -24.33 25.06 1.02
C SER A 200 -25.23 23.92 1.50
N THR A 201 -26.52 23.99 1.21
CA THR A 201 -27.45 22.87 1.40
C THR A 201 -27.62 22.15 0.08
N ASP A 202 -27.33 20.86 0.06
CA ASP A 202 -27.41 20.01 -1.12
C ASP A 202 -28.10 18.68 -0.79
N GLU A 203 -28.56 17.98 -1.84
CA GLU A 203 -29.09 16.62 -1.75
C GLU A 203 -27.94 15.60 -1.71
N TYR A 204 -28.03 14.65 -0.78
CA TYR A 204 -27.10 13.53 -0.60
C TYR A 204 -27.85 12.21 -0.56
N SER A 205 -27.12 11.12 -0.80
CA SER A 205 -27.61 9.78 -0.51
C SER A 205 -27.85 9.61 1.00
N MET A 206 -28.53 8.53 1.39
CA MET A 206 -28.44 8.05 2.77
C MET A 206 -26.96 7.75 3.10
N LYS A 207 -26.62 7.66 4.39
CA LYS A 207 -25.29 7.17 4.78
C LYS A 207 -25.23 5.65 4.65
N TRP A 208 -24.20 5.13 4.00
CA TRP A 208 -24.03 3.72 3.71
C TRP A 208 -22.56 3.30 3.82
N SER A 209 -22.30 1.99 3.76
CA SER A 209 -20.96 1.42 3.60
C SER A 209 -20.96 0.32 2.55
N ILE A 210 -19.80 0.07 1.97
CA ILE A 210 -19.59 -1.09 1.09
C ILE A 210 -19.66 -2.37 1.91
N ASN A 211 -20.45 -3.34 1.45
CA ASN A 211 -20.49 -4.69 2.00
C ASN A 211 -19.37 -5.55 1.39
N CYS A 212 -18.22 -5.62 2.05
CA CYS A 212 -17.10 -6.43 1.56
C CYS A 212 -17.26 -7.93 1.80
N ASP A 213 -18.25 -8.32 2.60
CA ASP A 213 -18.71 -9.71 2.74
C ASP A 213 -19.71 -10.10 1.64
N GLY A 214 -20.25 -9.13 0.91
CA GLY A 214 -21.25 -9.33 -0.13
C GLY A 214 -20.68 -9.97 -1.40
N GLN A 215 -21.52 -10.73 -2.12
CA GLN A 215 -21.12 -11.43 -3.35
C GLN A 215 -20.60 -10.48 -4.45
N ALA A 216 -21.11 -9.26 -4.49
CA ALA A 216 -20.76 -8.21 -5.45
C ALA A 216 -19.26 -7.89 -5.52
N PHE A 217 -18.60 -8.02 -4.38
CA PHE A 217 -17.19 -7.69 -4.20
C PHE A 217 -16.34 -8.95 -3.98
N GLY A 218 -16.80 -10.07 -4.53
CA GLY A 218 -16.11 -11.34 -4.44
C GLY A 218 -16.40 -12.12 -3.17
N GLY A 219 -17.42 -11.78 -2.37
CA GLY A 219 -17.98 -12.66 -1.32
C GLY A 219 -16.93 -13.30 -0.42
N GLY A 220 -16.10 -12.47 0.20
CA GLY A 220 -15.04 -12.92 1.09
C GLY A 220 -13.79 -13.54 0.45
N LYS A 221 -13.66 -13.50 -0.89
CA LYS A 221 -12.41 -13.81 -1.60
C LYS A 221 -11.21 -12.99 -1.12
N PHE A 222 -11.47 -11.78 -0.62
CA PHE A 222 -10.42 -10.90 -0.12
C PHE A 222 -10.14 -11.09 1.36
N TRP A 223 -10.98 -11.81 2.11
CA TRP A 223 -10.75 -12.03 3.54
C TRP A 223 -9.53 -12.91 3.74
N ILE A 224 -8.45 -12.28 4.16
CA ILE A 224 -7.28 -12.96 4.70
C ILE A 224 -7.78 -13.73 5.93
N LYS A 225 -7.67 -15.07 5.90
CA LYS A 225 -8.20 -15.95 6.96
C LYS A 225 -7.81 -15.40 8.32
N ASN A 226 -8.84 -15.14 9.13
CA ASN A 226 -8.74 -14.50 10.43
C ASN A 226 -7.68 -15.20 11.28
N VAL A 227 -6.55 -14.55 11.53
CA VAL A 227 -5.54 -15.07 12.47
C VAL A 227 -6.07 -14.71 13.84
N THR A 228 -6.78 -15.66 14.43
CA THR A 228 -7.43 -15.54 15.73
C THR A 228 -6.52 -14.82 16.75
N ASN A 229 -6.90 -13.58 17.10
CA ASN A 229 -6.54 -12.89 18.34
C ASN A 229 -5.07 -12.56 18.63
N THR A 230 -4.21 -12.32 17.63
CA THR A 230 -2.87 -11.80 17.95
C THR A 230 -2.54 -10.53 17.20
N LYS A 231 -2.15 -9.48 17.95
CA LYS A 231 -1.31 -8.37 17.47
C LYS A 231 0.02 -8.97 16.98
N TYR A 232 0.00 -9.68 15.85
CA TYR A 232 1.18 -10.34 15.32
C TYR A 232 2.29 -9.30 15.13
N PHE A 233 1.92 -8.10 14.66
CA PHE A 233 2.78 -6.93 14.68
C PHE A 233 2.44 -6.04 15.87
N GLN A 234 3.45 -5.75 16.69
CA GLN A 234 3.36 -4.85 17.85
C GLN A 234 3.54 -3.39 17.46
N SER A 235 4.27 -3.17 16.37
CA SER A 235 4.60 -1.86 15.83
C SER A 235 4.45 -1.88 14.31
N ILE A 236 3.60 -1.01 13.78
CA ILE A 236 3.40 -0.82 12.34
C ILE A 236 3.82 0.60 11.97
N TYR A 237 4.66 0.69 10.95
CA TYR A 237 5.04 1.93 10.30
C TYR A 237 4.59 1.90 8.85
N ALA A 238 4.23 3.05 8.29
CA ALA A 238 3.91 3.19 6.88
C ALA A 238 4.87 4.17 6.21
N LEU A 239 5.21 3.90 4.96
CA LEU A 239 6.00 4.77 4.09
C LEU A 239 5.12 5.17 2.91
N THR A 240 5.03 6.44 2.56
CA THR A 240 4.20 6.93 1.45
C THR A 240 4.86 8.14 0.80
N ASP A 241 4.59 8.37 -0.48
CA ASP A 241 5.02 9.55 -1.23
C ASP A 241 3.84 10.48 -1.55
N GLY A 242 2.77 10.40 -0.76
CA GLY A 242 1.56 11.22 -0.92
C GLY A 242 0.71 10.83 -2.14
N THR A 243 1.18 9.92 -3.00
CA THR A 243 0.40 9.41 -4.16
C THR A 243 -0.63 8.36 -3.76
N CYS A 244 -0.68 8.00 -2.48
CA CYS A 244 -1.62 7.06 -1.90
C CYS A 244 -3.07 7.57 -2.03
N GLY A 245 -3.79 7.08 -3.04
CA GLY A 245 -5.15 7.47 -3.40
C GLY A 245 -6.19 6.37 -3.17
N SER A 246 -7.47 6.71 -3.23
CA SER A 246 -8.60 5.77 -3.20
C SER A 246 -8.48 4.74 -2.05
N ALA A 247 -8.49 3.44 -2.35
CA ALA A 247 -8.36 2.38 -1.36
C ALA A 247 -7.04 2.41 -0.56
N CYS A 248 -5.93 2.88 -1.14
CA CYS A 248 -4.67 3.05 -0.41
C CYS A 248 -4.84 4.13 0.67
N SER A 249 -5.42 5.26 0.28
CA SER A 249 -5.62 6.39 1.19
C SER A 249 -6.58 6.02 2.33
N LEU A 250 -7.65 5.27 2.02
CA LEU A 250 -8.54 4.67 3.00
C LEU A 250 -7.79 3.71 3.94
N PHE A 251 -6.95 2.83 3.38
CA PHE A 251 -6.10 1.93 4.17
C PHE A 251 -5.24 2.71 5.16
N LEU A 252 -4.46 3.67 4.67
CA LEU A 252 -3.53 4.44 5.49
C LEU A 252 -4.26 5.30 6.54
N SER A 253 -5.37 5.93 6.13
CA SER A 253 -6.19 6.77 7.01
C SER A 253 -6.85 5.99 8.14
N LYS A 254 -7.20 4.72 7.93
CA LYS A 254 -7.67 3.84 9.00
C LYS A 254 -6.54 3.28 9.83
N LEU A 255 -5.49 2.77 9.17
CA LEU A 255 -4.35 2.14 9.84
C LEU A 255 -3.78 3.02 10.95
N LYS A 256 -3.74 4.35 10.75
CA LYS A 256 -3.22 5.31 11.74
C LYS A 256 -3.94 5.29 13.10
N PHE A 257 -5.17 4.80 13.16
CA PHE A 257 -5.94 4.67 14.39
C PHE A 257 -5.81 3.29 15.05
N GLY A 258 -5.12 2.34 14.43
CA GLY A 258 -4.83 1.04 15.03
C GLY A 258 -3.89 1.17 16.21
N SER A 259 -4.13 0.43 17.30
CA SER A 259 -3.35 0.60 18.54
C SER A 259 -1.88 0.15 18.41
N ASN A 260 -1.57 -0.66 17.39
CA ASN A 260 -0.22 -1.08 17.05
C ASN A 260 0.44 -0.20 15.98
N PHE A 261 -0.27 0.79 15.44
CA PHE A 261 0.32 1.77 14.53
C PHE A 261 1.19 2.77 15.29
N LYS A 262 2.35 3.10 14.72
CA LYS A 262 3.35 3.97 15.37
C LYS A 262 3.51 5.30 14.64
N LYS A 263 3.80 5.25 13.34
CA LYS A 263 4.13 6.46 12.58
C LYS A 263 4.00 6.25 11.07
N ILE A 264 3.56 7.29 10.38
CA ILE A 264 3.67 7.42 8.92
C ILE A 264 4.95 8.21 8.64
N PHE A 265 5.75 7.72 7.70
CA PHE A 265 6.86 8.43 7.11
C PHE A 265 6.46 8.83 5.70
N ASP A 266 6.39 10.13 5.50
CA ASP A 266 6.12 10.71 4.20
C ASP A 266 7.46 11.02 3.52
N ILE A 267 7.63 10.57 2.27
CA ILE A 267 8.84 10.82 1.47
C ILE A 267 8.45 11.62 0.24
N GLY A 268 9.07 12.77 0.09
CA GLY A 268 8.71 13.75 -0.92
C GLY A 268 8.04 14.95 -0.29
N GLY A 269 7.41 15.77 -1.11
CA GLY A 269 6.88 17.06 -0.69
C GLY A 269 7.58 18.21 -1.37
N GLY A 270 7.05 19.41 -1.15
CA GLY A 270 7.20 20.57 -2.02
C GLY A 270 8.64 21.06 -2.22
N TYR A 271 8.78 22.13 -3.00
CA TYR A 271 10.11 22.67 -3.29
C TYR A 271 10.82 23.23 -2.04
N ASP A 272 10.08 23.45 -0.96
CA ASP A 272 10.52 24.02 0.31
C ASP A 272 10.22 23.06 1.48
N ASP A 273 11.13 22.98 2.46
CA ASP A 273 10.98 22.21 3.71
C ASP A 273 9.77 22.65 4.55
N ASN A 274 9.20 23.83 4.26
CA ASN A 274 8.01 24.37 4.92
C ASN A 274 6.68 23.93 4.29
N ASP A 275 6.71 23.25 3.14
CA ASP A 275 5.48 22.86 2.45
C ASP A 275 4.76 21.74 3.22
N LEU A 276 3.49 21.99 3.57
CA LEU A 276 2.64 20.97 4.20
C LEU A 276 2.43 19.81 3.22
N PHE A 277 2.86 18.62 3.62
CA PHE A 277 2.73 17.42 2.83
C PHE A 277 1.59 16.54 3.33
N GLU A 278 0.69 16.18 2.42
CA GLU A 278 -0.41 15.27 2.73
C GLU A 278 0.02 13.82 2.48
N SER A 279 -0.06 13.00 3.52
CA SER A 279 0.34 11.59 3.49
C SER A 279 -0.50 10.72 2.54
N SER A 280 -1.71 11.18 2.20
CA SER A 280 -2.60 10.48 1.28
C SER A 280 -3.57 11.43 0.57
N SER A 281 -3.69 11.30 -0.73
CA SER A 281 -4.32 12.31 -1.58
C SER A 281 -5.84 12.13 -1.77
N TYR A 282 -6.44 11.00 -1.34
CA TYR A 282 -7.86 10.75 -1.63
C TYR A 282 -8.51 9.62 -0.81
N ALA A 283 -8.61 9.76 0.51
CA ALA A 283 -9.34 8.80 1.33
C ALA A 283 -10.79 9.20 1.17
N SER A 284 -11.50 8.48 0.29
CA SER A 284 -12.96 8.53 0.08
C SER A 284 -13.63 9.65 0.88
N GLY A 285 -13.88 10.80 0.24
CA GLY A 285 -14.26 12.05 0.89
C GLY A 285 -15.42 11.91 1.89
N SER A 286 -15.10 11.53 3.11
CA SER A 286 -15.96 11.69 4.27
C SER A 286 -15.97 13.17 4.56
N ALA A 287 -16.90 13.91 3.96
CA ALA A 287 -17.08 15.31 4.30
C ALA A 287 -17.68 15.37 5.71
N PHE A 288 -16.80 15.52 6.70
CA PHE A 288 -17.19 15.76 8.07
C PHE A 288 -18.05 17.03 8.13
N SER A 289 -19.11 17.02 8.93
CA SER A 289 -19.77 18.26 9.30
C SER A 289 -18.75 19.13 10.04
N TRP A 290 -18.75 20.44 9.79
CA TRP A 290 -17.87 21.36 10.51
C TRP A 290 -18.04 21.23 12.04
N ASN A 291 -19.26 20.97 12.49
CA ASN A 291 -19.56 20.73 13.91
C ASN A 291 -18.96 19.42 14.45
N ASP A 292 -18.77 18.41 13.60
CA ASP A 292 -18.12 17.16 14.00
C ASP A 292 -16.61 17.38 14.20
N ILE A 293 -16.00 18.26 13.38
CA ILE A 293 -14.59 18.65 13.49
C ILE A 293 -14.35 19.44 14.78
N THR A 294 -15.16 20.46 15.06
CA THR A 294 -14.99 21.28 16.29
C THR A 294 -15.15 20.44 17.56
N THR A 295 -16.07 19.47 17.54
CA THR A 295 -16.30 18.55 18.68
C THR A 295 -15.15 17.55 18.86
N TYR A 296 -14.52 17.08 17.78
CA TYR A 296 -13.41 16.12 17.86
C TYR A 296 -12.09 16.74 18.37
N TYR A 297 -11.90 18.04 18.18
CA TYR A 297 -10.66 18.73 18.48
C TYR A 297 -10.68 19.62 19.73
N ASN A 298 -11.82 19.69 20.46
CA ASN A 298 -11.98 20.62 21.61
C ASN A 298 -11.48 22.04 21.29
N LEU A 299 -11.85 22.54 20.09
CA LEU A 299 -11.73 23.95 19.71
C LEU A 299 -13.07 24.65 19.97
#